data_AF-A0AB34FSK4-F1
#
_entry.id   AF-A0AB34FSK4-F1
#
_cell.length_a   1.000
_cell.length_b   1.000
_cell.length_c   1.000
_cell.angle_alpha   90.00
_cell.angle_beta   90.00
_cell.angle_gamma   90.00
#
_symmetry.space_group_name_H-M   'P 1'
#
loop_
_entity.id
_entity.type
_entity.pdbx_description
1 polymer ?
#
loop_
_entity_poly.entity_id
_entity_poly.type
_entity_poly.pdbx_seq_one_letter_code
_entity_poly.pdbx_strand_id
1 'polypeptide(L)'
;MSPPDRNNAGYRPPPAPKFPTPTQGGSKSADPAIATCKNQIGSNQPPPVDDTALLQSRSARATHIPPPPDRLRAHAKPPAMRPTQALSVGRYRHLKLTTKDVGRGFYKGNRTGSMGRHTKYGGYVIEWNKVRTYSVPDLKDFKLTPFVSRQIKAQSGDYKGLEKGPQDPYFYVEQWKRYNGVD
;
A
#
# COMPACT_ATOMS: atom_id res chain seq x y z
N MET A 1 34.48 -8.98 60.18
CA MET A 1 33.99 -7.93 59.24
C MET A 1 34.44 -8.33 57.85
N SER A 2 33.53 -8.84 57.02
CA SER A 2 33.81 -9.22 55.63
C SER A 2 33.59 -8.01 54.71
N PRO A 3 34.42 -7.78 53.68
CA PRO A 3 34.25 -6.65 52.77
C PRO A 3 33.01 -6.84 51.86
N PRO A 4 32.31 -5.76 51.48
CA PRO A 4 31.10 -5.85 50.68
C PRO A 4 31.38 -6.22 49.21
N ASP A 5 30.46 -7.02 48.69
CA ASP A 5 30.44 -7.62 47.36
C ASP A 5 30.25 -6.55 46.25
N ARG A 6 31.17 -6.48 45.28
CA ARG A 6 31.25 -5.41 44.25
C ARG A 6 30.26 -5.57 43.08
N ASN A 7 29.38 -6.57 43.10
CA ASN A 7 28.65 -7.00 41.90
C ASN A 7 27.15 -6.65 41.85
N ASN A 8 26.67 -5.67 42.62
CA ASN A 8 25.26 -5.24 42.57
C ASN A 8 25.09 -3.73 42.31
N ALA A 9 25.75 -3.21 41.27
CA ALA A 9 25.40 -1.91 40.72
C ALA A 9 24.23 -2.11 39.74
N GLY A 10 23.00 -2.06 40.28
CA GLY A 10 21.77 -2.13 39.50
C GLY A 10 21.73 -1.05 38.42
N TYR A 11 21.72 -1.46 37.16
CA TYR A 11 21.51 -0.58 36.02
C TYR A 11 20.10 0.03 36.11
N ARG A 12 20.00 1.30 36.52
CA ARG A 12 18.76 2.08 36.43
C ARG A 12 18.69 2.71 35.04
N PRO A 13 17.73 2.34 34.17
CA PRO A 13 17.56 3.03 32.91
C PRO A 13 17.16 4.50 33.16
N PRO A 14 17.59 5.43 32.30
CA PRO A 14 17.22 6.84 32.42
C PRO A 14 15.70 7.02 32.29
N PRO A 15 15.10 8.02 32.95
CA PRO A 15 13.67 8.29 32.86
C PRO A 15 13.28 8.67 31.43
N ALA A 16 12.16 8.12 30.96
CA ALA A 16 11.64 8.38 29.62
C ALA A 16 11.31 9.88 29.41
N PRO A 17 11.52 10.44 28.21
CA PRO A 17 11.12 11.80 27.90
C PRO A 17 9.59 11.94 27.95
N LYS A 18 9.11 12.98 28.64
CA LYS A 18 7.68 13.30 28.75
C LYS A 18 7.21 13.92 27.43
N PHE A 19 6.35 13.24 26.70
CA PHE A 19 5.70 13.79 25.50
C PHE A 19 4.59 14.78 25.92
N PRO A 20 4.43 15.92 25.23
CA PRO A 20 3.31 16.83 25.47
C PRO A 20 1.99 16.16 25.07
N THR A 21 1.00 16.20 25.95
CA THR A 21 -0.38 15.77 25.66
C THR A 21 -1.05 16.73 24.69
N PRO A 22 -1.84 16.24 23.72
CA PRO A 22 -2.53 17.10 22.77
C PRO A 22 -3.63 17.91 23.47
N THR A 23 -3.43 19.23 23.53
CA THR A 23 -4.45 20.22 23.87
C THR A 23 -5.58 20.15 22.83
N GLN A 24 -6.82 19.94 23.29
CA GLN A 24 -8.00 19.95 22.43
C GLN A 24 -8.18 21.35 21.84
N GLY A 25 -7.97 21.48 20.52
CA GLY A 25 -8.19 22.70 19.76
C GLY A 25 -9.68 22.93 19.51
N GLY A 26 -10.16 24.11 19.91
CA GLY A 26 -11.51 24.59 19.68
C GLY A 26 -11.85 24.82 18.21
N SER A 27 -13.14 24.69 17.91
CA SER A 27 -13.77 24.97 16.63
C SER A 27 -13.62 26.44 16.24
N LYS A 28 -13.06 26.71 15.06
CA LYS A 28 -13.24 27.99 14.37
C LYS A 28 -13.77 27.72 12.95
N SER A 29 -15.02 28.16 12.81
CA SER A 29 -15.74 28.67 11.62
C SER A 29 -15.14 28.46 10.23
N ALA A 30 -15.98 27.93 9.35
CA ALA A 30 -15.80 27.78 7.91
C ALA A 30 -15.75 29.11 7.15
N ASP A 31 -14.87 29.20 6.16
CA ASP A 31 -14.87 30.22 5.12
C ASP A 31 -15.68 29.74 3.88
N PRO A 32 -16.62 30.55 3.35
CA PRO A 32 -17.47 30.18 2.21
C PRO A 32 -16.89 30.72 0.89
N ALA A 33 -16.03 29.95 0.21
CA ALA A 33 -15.48 30.41 -1.08
C ALA A 33 -15.24 29.30 -2.13
N ILE A 34 -15.88 28.13 -2.03
CA ILE A 34 -15.80 27.09 -3.07
C ILE A 34 -17.21 26.57 -3.36
N ALA A 35 -17.99 27.35 -4.08
CA ALA A 35 -19.30 26.91 -4.57
C ALA A 35 -19.63 27.57 -5.91
N THR A 36 -18.83 27.36 -6.96
CA THR A 36 -19.25 27.48 -8.37
C THR A 36 -18.24 26.74 -9.23
N CYS A 37 -18.67 25.62 -9.83
CA CYS A 37 -18.14 24.99 -11.06
C CYS A 37 -18.63 23.53 -11.13
N LYS A 38 -19.94 23.37 -11.34
CA LYS A 38 -20.52 22.13 -11.86
C LYS A 38 -21.48 22.54 -12.97
N ASN A 39 -21.04 22.41 -14.22
CA ASN A 39 -21.87 22.15 -15.40
C ASN A 39 -20.99 22.25 -16.64
N GLN A 40 -20.60 21.09 -17.19
CA GLN A 40 -20.36 20.83 -18.63
C GLN A 40 -19.73 19.44 -18.75
N ILE A 41 -20.58 18.40 -18.76
CA ILE A 41 -20.21 17.09 -19.31
C ILE A 41 -21.04 16.94 -20.58
N GLY A 42 -20.39 17.17 -21.72
CA GLY A 42 -20.95 16.94 -23.04
C GLY A 42 -21.15 15.45 -23.28
N SER A 43 -22.33 15.11 -23.76
CA SER A 43 -22.74 13.80 -24.25
C SER A 43 -22.07 13.50 -25.60
N ASN A 44 -21.15 12.53 -25.63
CA ASN A 44 -20.69 11.90 -26.87
C ASN A 44 -21.39 10.55 -27.04
N GLN A 45 -22.43 10.52 -27.88
CA GLN A 45 -23.07 9.30 -28.39
C GLN A 45 -22.42 8.90 -29.73
N PRO A 46 -22.08 7.62 -29.97
CA PRO A 46 -21.72 7.14 -31.30
C PRO A 46 -22.96 6.92 -32.19
N PRO A 47 -22.84 7.03 -33.53
CA PRO A 47 -23.98 6.93 -34.44
C PRO A 47 -24.51 5.49 -34.62
N PRO A 48 -25.80 5.34 -34.96
CA PRO A 48 -26.46 4.03 -35.15
C PRO A 48 -26.12 3.39 -36.50
N VAL A 49 -26.05 2.06 -36.51
CA VAL A 49 -25.93 1.20 -37.70
C VAL A 49 -27.32 0.68 -38.11
N ASP A 50 -27.69 0.90 -39.37
CA ASP A 50 -28.94 0.45 -39.98
C ASP A 50 -28.76 -0.92 -40.64
N ASP A 51 -29.33 -1.98 -40.06
CA ASP A 51 -29.45 -3.30 -40.69
C ASP A 51 -30.90 -3.51 -41.17
N THR A 52 -31.19 -3.05 -42.37
CA THR A 52 -32.39 -3.43 -43.11
C THR A 52 -32.23 -4.81 -43.77
N ALA A 53 -33.35 -5.54 -43.80
CA ALA A 53 -33.70 -6.55 -44.81
C ALA A 53 -33.14 -7.98 -44.67
N LEU A 54 -33.82 -8.82 -43.88
CA LEU A 54 -34.01 -10.24 -44.23
C LEU A 54 -35.18 -10.87 -43.47
N LEU A 55 -36.42 -10.44 -43.76
CA LEU A 55 -37.60 -11.11 -43.24
C LEU A 55 -38.70 -11.21 -44.30
N GLN A 56 -38.42 -11.98 -45.35
CA GLN A 56 -39.46 -12.52 -46.22
C GLN A 56 -39.20 -13.99 -46.49
N SER A 57 -40.28 -14.76 -46.41
CA SER A 57 -40.41 -16.21 -46.61
C SER A 57 -40.01 -17.10 -45.42
N ARG A 58 -41.01 -17.49 -44.63
CA ARG A 58 -41.40 -18.91 -44.54
C ARG A 58 -42.73 -19.08 -43.81
N SER A 59 -43.62 -19.70 -44.57
CA SER A 59 -45.00 -20.03 -44.28
C SER A 59 -45.14 -21.07 -43.16
N ALA A 60 -46.32 -21.03 -42.55
CA ALA A 60 -46.84 -21.83 -41.44
C ALA A 60 -46.54 -23.34 -41.49
N ARG A 61 -46.22 -23.89 -40.32
CA ARG A 61 -46.63 -25.25 -39.94
C ARG A 61 -46.85 -25.31 -38.43
N ALA A 62 -48.12 -25.43 -38.05
CA ALA A 62 -48.55 -25.68 -36.68
C ALA A 62 -48.11 -27.09 -36.26
N THR A 63 -47.26 -27.18 -35.24
CA THR A 63 -47.04 -28.41 -34.48
C THR A 63 -47.66 -28.22 -33.10
N HIS A 64 -48.60 -29.10 -32.79
CA HIS A 64 -49.28 -29.25 -31.51
C HIS A 64 -48.25 -29.41 -30.38
N ILE A 65 -48.18 -28.46 -29.45
CA ILE A 65 -47.34 -28.54 -28.25
C ILE A 65 -48.17 -29.25 -27.17
N PRO A 66 -47.76 -30.42 -26.64
CA PRO A 66 -48.46 -31.03 -25.52
C PRO A 66 -48.33 -30.14 -24.27
N PRO A 67 -49.35 -30.08 -23.40
CA PRO A 67 -49.25 -29.31 -22.16
C PRO A 67 -48.15 -29.91 -21.26
N PRO A 68 -47.42 -29.08 -20.50
CA PRO A 68 -46.35 -29.56 -19.63
C PRO A 68 -46.94 -30.50 -18.57
N PRO A 69 -46.27 -31.61 -18.22
CA PRO A 69 -46.74 -32.45 -17.13
C PRO A 69 -46.71 -31.66 -15.83
N ASP A 70 -47.80 -31.78 -15.05
CA ASP A 70 -47.97 -31.18 -13.73
C ASP A 70 -46.73 -31.44 -12.87
N ARG A 71 -45.86 -30.42 -12.78
CA ARG A 71 -44.81 -30.37 -11.78
C ARG A 71 -45.49 -30.09 -10.44
N LEU A 72 -45.93 -31.15 -9.77
CA LEU A 72 -45.71 -31.21 -8.34
C LEU A 72 -44.20 -31.03 -8.13
N ARG A 73 -43.79 -29.77 -7.93
CA ARG A 73 -42.45 -29.39 -7.51
C ARG A 73 -42.23 -30.13 -6.20
N ALA A 74 -41.64 -31.31 -6.26
CA ALA A 74 -40.85 -31.82 -5.17
C ALA A 74 -39.94 -30.65 -4.79
N HIS A 75 -40.10 -30.13 -3.57
CA HIS A 75 -39.22 -29.12 -3.03
C HIS A 75 -37.84 -29.77 -2.93
N ALA A 76 -37.10 -29.72 -4.05
CA ALA A 76 -35.76 -30.26 -4.13
C ALA A 76 -34.98 -29.56 -3.02
N LYS A 77 -34.59 -30.35 -2.01
CA LYS A 77 -33.77 -29.90 -0.89
C LYS A 77 -32.67 -29.00 -1.45
N PRO A 78 -32.55 -27.73 -0.99
CA PRO A 78 -31.57 -26.82 -1.55
C PRO A 78 -30.19 -27.47 -1.48
N PRO A 79 -29.34 -27.31 -2.51
CA PRO A 79 -28.05 -27.98 -2.55
C PRO A 79 -27.30 -27.64 -1.26
N ALA A 80 -26.90 -28.68 -0.53
CA ALA A 80 -26.12 -28.53 0.68
C ALA A 80 -24.91 -27.64 0.38
N MET A 81 -24.62 -26.70 1.28
CA MET A 81 -23.54 -25.73 1.13
C MET A 81 -22.23 -26.45 0.77
N ARG A 82 -21.77 -26.27 -0.47
CA ARG A 82 -20.50 -26.84 -0.94
C ARG A 82 -19.40 -25.80 -0.69
N PRO A 83 -18.30 -26.17 -0.02
CA PRO A 83 -17.16 -25.26 0.12
C PRO A 83 -16.61 -24.91 -1.26
N THR A 84 -16.09 -23.69 -1.41
CA THR A 84 -15.42 -23.27 -2.64
C THR A 84 -14.22 -24.15 -2.93
N GLN A 85 -13.82 -24.28 -4.20
CA GLN A 85 -12.79 -25.24 -4.64
C GLN A 85 -11.45 -25.10 -3.87
N ALA A 86 -11.11 -23.89 -3.41
CA ALA A 86 -9.92 -23.62 -2.60
C ALA A 86 -10.04 -24.14 -1.15
N LEU A 87 -11.26 -24.19 -0.60
CA LEU A 87 -11.58 -24.71 0.73
C LEU A 87 -11.91 -26.20 0.73
N SER A 88 -11.92 -26.84 -0.44
CA SER A 88 -11.96 -28.30 -0.54
C SER A 88 -10.77 -28.89 0.22
N VAL A 89 -11.04 -29.76 1.20
CA VAL A 89 -10.06 -30.31 2.16
C VAL A 89 -8.77 -30.81 1.51
N GLY A 90 -8.85 -31.43 0.33
CA GLY A 90 -7.68 -31.93 -0.41
C GLY A 90 -6.77 -30.84 -0.99
N ARG A 91 -7.31 -29.65 -1.31
CA ARG A 91 -6.53 -28.52 -1.81
C ARG A 91 -5.95 -27.67 -0.67
N TYR A 92 -6.73 -27.46 0.40
CA TYR A 92 -6.32 -26.65 1.55
C TYR A 92 -4.99 -27.11 2.18
N ARG A 93 -4.76 -28.43 2.23
CA ARG A 93 -3.53 -29.02 2.80
C ARG A 93 -2.25 -28.73 2.01
N HIS A 94 -2.37 -28.33 0.74
CA HIS A 94 -1.22 -28.00 -0.11
C HIS A 94 -0.96 -26.48 -0.18
N LEU A 95 -1.78 -25.66 0.46
CA LEU A 95 -1.51 -24.22 0.57
C LEU A 95 -0.35 -23.97 1.53
N LYS A 96 0.36 -22.85 1.31
CA LYS A 96 1.44 -22.44 2.20
C LYS A 96 0.87 -22.03 3.56
N LEU A 97 1.41 -22.61 4.62
CA LEU A 97 0.99 -22.32 5.97
C LEU A 97 1.21 -20.85 6.35
N THR A 98 0.14 -20.24 6.86
CA THR A 98 0.11 -18.91 7.46
C THR A 98 0.06 -19.02 8.98
N THR A 99 0.30 -17.89 9.66
CA THR A 99 0.25 -17.83 11.13
C THR A 99 -1.15 -18.03 11.71
N LYS A 100 -2.21 -18.01 10.88
CA LYS A 100 -3.59 -18.12 11.32
C LYS A 100 -4.22 -19.49 11.06
N ASP A 101 -3.51 -20.35 10.32
CA ASP A 101 -4.02 -21.67 9.94
C ASP A 101 -3.82 -22.71 11.05
N VAL A 102 -2.83 -22.50 11.93
CA VAL A 102 -2.43 -23.44 13.00
C VAL A 102 -2.37 -22.70 14.33
N GLY A 103 -2.64 -23.44 15.42
CA GLY A 103 -2.59 -22.93 16.78
C GLY A 103 -1.16 -22.77 17.33
N ARG A 104 -0.94 -23.26 18.55
CA ARG A 104 0.30 -23.04 19.30
C ARG A 104 1.49 -23.74 18.62
N GLY A 105 2.69 -23.15 18.75
CA GLY A 105 3.95 -23.74 18.30
C GLY A 105 4.41 -23.34 16.90
N PHE A 106 3.53 -22.79 16.06
CA PHE A 106 3.92 -22.25 14.75
C PHE A 106 4.11 -20.73 14.82
N TYR A 107 5.36 -20.28 14.70
CA TYR A 107 5.71 -18.87 14.60
C TYR A 107 6.30 -18.55 13.23
N LYS A 108 5.81 -17.48 12.59
CA LYS A 108 6.33 -16.97 11.32
C LYS A 108 6.34 -15.45 11.38
N GLY A 109 7.51 -14.85 11.18
CA GLY A 109 7.70 -13.40 11.28
C GLY A 109 7.27 -12.64 10.03
N ASN A 110 7.07 -11.32 10.18
CA ASN A 110 6.65 -10.39 9.12
C ASN A 110 7.79 -9.53 8.57
N ARG A 111 9.04 -10.03 8.62
CA ARG A 111 10.24 -9.31 8.16
C ARG A 111 10.46 -7.94 8.81
N THR A 112 10.07 -7.79 10.07
CA THR A 112 10.31 -6.56 10.86
C THR A 112 11.79 -6.38 11.22
N GLY A 113 12.66 -7.35 10.94
CA GLY A 113 14.06 -7.37 11.35
C GLY A 113 14.25 -7.69 12.83
N SER A 114 15.47 -8.05 13.23
CA SER A 114 15.81 -8.28 14.64
C SER A 114 16.35 -7.00 15.26
N MET A 115 15.63 -6.44 16.23
CA MET A 115 16.01 -5.20 16.93
C MET A 115 16.85 -5.47 18.20
N GLY A 116 17.34 -6.70 18.36
CA GLY A 116 18.01 -7.14 19.57
C GLY A 116 18.18 -8.65 19.61
N ARG A 117 18.07 -9.21 20.82
CA ARG A 117 18.38 -10.61 21.12
C ARG A 117 17.42 -11.21 22.16
N HIS A 118 17.07 -12.49 21.98
CA HIS A 118 16.35 -13.27 22.98
C HIS A 118 17.24 -13.64 24.19
N THR A 119 16.67 -13.63 25.39
CA THR A 119 17.34 -14.10 26.61
C THR A 119 17.11 -15.59 26.82
N LYS A 120 17.94 -16.22 27.66
CA LYS A 120 17.80 -17.65 28.03
C LYS A 120 16.41 -17.99 28.59
N TYR A 121 15.77 -17.02 29.24
CA TYR A 121 14.49 -17.19 29.93
C TYR A 121 13.29 -16.71 29.10
N GLY A 122 13.45 -16.54 27.78
CA GLY A 122 12.35 -16.16 26.87
C GLY A 122 12.05 -14.66 26.80
N GLY A 123 12.81 -13.81 27.47
CA GLY A 123 12.73 -12.36 27.32
C GLY A 123 13.37 -11.87 26.01
N TYR A 124 13.26 -10.57 25.76
CA TYR A 124 13.91 -9.90 24.61
C TYR A 124 14.59 -8.62 25.06
N VAL A 125 15.87 -8.46 24.73
CA VAL A 125 16.66 -7.25 25.03
C VAL A 125 16.84 -6.48 23.73
N ILE A 126 16.46 -5.19 23.74
CA ILE A 126 16.58 -4.30 22.58
C ILE A 126 18.00 -3.76 22.49
N GLU A 127 18.61 -3.85 21.31
CA GLU A 127 19.91 -3.27 20.98
C GLU A 127 19.68 -2.01 20.15
N TRP A 128 19.87 -0.83 20.75
CA TRP A 128 19.55 0.47 20.11
C TRP A 128 20.29 0.72 18.80
N ASN A 129 21.48 0.16 18.65
CA ASN A 129 22.29 0.23 17.43
C ASN A 129 21.63 -0.46 16.22
N LYS A 130 20.69 -1.39 16.43
CA LYS A 130 19.93 -2.06 15.37
C LYS A 130 18.57 -1.41 15.09
N VAL A 131 18.15 -0.47 15.94
CA VAL A 131 16.86 0.20 15.81
C VAL A 131 16.94 1.20 14.66
N ARG A 132 16.02 1.06 13.70
CA ARG A 132 15.94 1.93 12.52
C ARG A 132 15.36 3.29 12.92
N THR A 133 16.11 4.35 12.66
CA THR A 133 15.67 5.75 12.87
C THR A 133 15.46 6.44 11.53
N TYR A 134 14.34 7.12 11.37
CA TYR A 134 14.07 7.97 10.20
C TYR A 134 14.38 9.41 10.57
N SER A 135 15.52 9.93 10.11
CA SER A 135 15.94 11.31 10.38
C SER A 135 15.11 12.26 9.52
N VAL A 136 14.43 13.21 10.17
CA VAL A 136 13.62 14.23 9.51
C VAL A 136 14.37 15.56 9.67
N PRO A 137 14.72 16.26 8.57
CA PRO A 137 15.31 17.59 8.65
C PRO A 137 14.28 18.60 9.16
N ASP A 138 14.73 19.78 9.59
CA ASP A 138 13.79 20.87 9.91
C ASP A 138 13.09 21.33 8.62
N LEU A 139 11.75 21.34 8.65
CA LEU A 139 10.90 21.65 7.50
C LEU A 139 10.26 23.04 7.60
N LYS A 140 10.57 23.80 8.66
CA LYS A 140 10.10 25.18 8.79
C LYS A 140 10.62 25.99 7.61
N ASP A 141 9.73 26.74 6.97
CA ASP A 141 10.00 27.59 5.79
C ASP A 141 10.46 26.85 4.52
N PHE A 142 10.30 25.53 4.45
CA PHE A 142 10.63 24.77 3.24
C PHE A 142 9.60 25.01 2.12
N LYS A 143 10.04 25.66 1.04
CA LYS A 143 9.16 26.10 -0.07
C LYS A 143 8.85 25.01 -1.10
N LEU A 144 9.62 23.93 -1.13
CA LEU A 144 9.49 22.91 -2.19
C LEU A 144 8.31 21.98 -1.90
N THR A 145 7.40 21.89 -2.87
CA THR A 145 6.24 20.99 -2.85
C THR A 145 6.50 19.74 -3.71
N PRO A 146 5.79 18.63 -3.50
CA PRO A 146 5.93 17.42 -4.33
C PRO A 146 5.46 17.61 -5.78
N PHE A 147 4.82 18.73 -6.10
CA PHE A 147 4.34 19.05 -7.44
C PHE A 147 5.05 20.28 -7.98
N VAL A 148 5.17 20.32 -9.32
CA VAL A 148 5.69 21.44 -10.09
C VAL A 148 4.57 21.99 -10.97
N SER A 149 4.58 23.29 -11.27
CA SER A 149 3.57 23.88 -12.15
C SER A 149 3.68 23.32 -13.57
N ARG A 150 2.53 23.05 -14.21
CA ARG A 150 2.46 22.51 -15.59
C ARG A 150 3.01 23.46 -16.66
N GLN A 151 3.20 24.73 -16.31
CA GLN A 151 3.78 25.74 -17.18
C GLN A 151 5.28 25.52 -17.38
N ILE A 152 5.95 24.91 -16.41
CA ILE A 152 7.37 24.59 -16.48
C ILE A 152 7.54 23.33 -17.34
N LYS A 153 8.26 23.44 -18.46
CA LYS A 153 8.60 22.31 -19.33
C LYS A 153 9.71 21.48 -18.68
N ALA A 154 9.59 20.16 -18.72
CA ALA A 154 10.68 19.27 -18.31
C ALA A 154 11.87 19.43 -19.27
N GLN A 155 13.05 19.70 -18.72
CA GLN A 155 14.29 19.83 -19.48
C GLN A 155 15.22 18.67 -19.13
N SER A 156 15.81 18.05 -20.16
CA SER A 156 16.88 17.07 -19.98
C SER A 156 18.21 17.81 -19.77
N GLY A 157 19.12 17.23 -18.97
CA GLY A 157 20.44 17.82 -18.78
C GLY A 157 21.29 17.75 -20.05
N ASP A 158 22.03 18.81 -20.33
CA ASP A 158 22.95 18.89 -21.47
C ASP A 158 24.32 18.30 -21.11
N TYR A 159 24.54 17.04 -21.49
CA TYR A 159 25.82 16.32 -21.29
C TYR A 159 26.44 15.87 -22.63
N LYS A 160 26.25 16.67 -23.68
CA LYS A 160 26.71 16.33 -25.03
C LYS A 160 28.24 16.30 -25.08
N GLY A 161 28.80 15.24 -25.66
CA GLY A 161 30.25 15.07 -25.80
C GLY A 161 30.95 14.43 -24.60
N LEU A 162 30.22 14.11 -23.53
CA LEU A 162 30.76 13.37 -22.39
C LEU A 162 30.43 11.89 -22.56
N GLU A 163 31.45 11.04 -22.69
CA GLU A 163 31.28 9.58 -22.84
C GLU A 163 30.50 8.96 -21.67
N LYS A 164 30.70 9.50 -20.46
CA LYS A 164 30.05 9.05 -19.22
C LYS A 164 28.86 9.92 -18.80
N GLY A 165 28.49 10.92 -19.61
CA GLY A 165 27.39 11.85 -19.36
C GLY A 165 27.48 12.50 -17.96
N PRO A 166 26.40 12.48 -17.15
CA PRO A 166 26.36 13.15 -15.84
C PRO A 166 27.28 12.53 -14.78
N GLN A 167 27.78 11.31 -15.01
CA GLN A 167 28.65 10.60 -14.07
C GLN A 167 30.14 10.80 -14.39
N ASP A 168 30.49 11.65 -15.34
CA ASP A 168 31.88 11.89 -15.70
C ASP A 168 32.64 12.59 -14.54
N PRO A 169 33.70 11.98 -13.99
CA PRO A 169 34.46 12.57 -12.88
C PRO A 169 35.15 13.89 -13.26
N TYR A 170 35.63 14.05 -14.49
CA TYR A 170 36.31 15.28 -14.91
C TYR A 170 35.36 16.47 -14.92
N PHE A 171 34.16 16.27 -15.47
CA PHE A 171 33.10 17.28 -15.45
C PHE A 171 32.73 17.72 -14.03
N TYR A 172 32.62 16.77 -13.09
CA TYR A 172 32.37 17.11 -11.68
C TYR A 172 33.49 17.96 -11.06
N VAL A 173 34.76 17.59 -11.31
CA VAL A 173 35.91 18.34 -10.77
C VAL A 173 35.98 19.75 -11.35
N GLU A 174 35.69 19.91 -12.64
CA GLU A 174 35.61 21.24 -13.26
C GLU A 174 34.49 22.08 -12.64
N GLN A 175 33.30 21.50 -12.46
CA GLN A 175 32.19 22.17 -11.79
C GLN A 175 32.59 22.57 -10.36
N TRP A 176 33.17 21.66 -9.57
CA TRP A 176 33.63 21.98 -8.22
C TRP A 176 34.64 23.14 -8.19
N LYS A 177 35.65 23.13 -9.08
CA LYS A 177 36.62 24.24 -9.20
C LYS A 177 35.94 25.58 -9.52
N ARG A 178 34.86 25.57 -10.32
CA ARG A 178 34.11 26.78 -10.71
C ARG A 178 33.29 27.36 -9.56
N TYR A 179 32.67 26.52 -8.73
CA TYR A 179 31.73 26.99 -7.70
C TYR A 179 32.35 27.06 -6.30
N ASN A 180 33.19 26.10 -5.92
CA ASN A 180 33.61 25.85 -4.53
C ASN A 180 35.13 25.67 -4.39
N GLY A 181 35.96 26.26 -5.27
CA GLY A 181 37.41 25.99 -5.34
C GLY A 181 38.26 26.39 -4.11
N VAL A 182 37.64 26.81 -3.00
CA VAL A 182 38.30 27.27 -1.77
C VAL A 182 37.90 26.41 -0.54
N ASP A 183 36.99 25.44 -0.71
CA ASP A 183 36.58 24.51 0.36
C ASP A 183 37.63 23.41 0.66
#